data_AF-A0A9E1I0G0-F1
#
_entry.id   AF-A0A9E1I0G0-F1
#
_cell.length_a   1.000
_cell.length_b   1.000
_cell.length_c   1.000
_cell.angle_alpha   90.00
_cell.angle_beta   90.00
_cell.angle_gamma   90.00
#
_symmetry.space_group_name_H-M   'P 1'
#
loop_
_entity.id
_entity.type
_entity.pdbx_description
1 polymer ?
#
loop_
_entity_poly.entity_id
_entity_poly.type
_entity_poly.pdbx_seq_one_letter_code
_entity_poly.pdbx_strand_id
1 'polypeptide(L)'
;MDALAQKFDKAEEMIQRPSFRENKGLGNEVGYYIFDYDADRELYVRERIEYIKKKNESSNDDFKVVVFDLYEIIIDILNKKGYLEKCFEFEKTKGFDRVTKSIGNMLRITAADSLIVNHIKDNTPDKAVVFITGKQ
;
A
#
# COMPACT_ATOMS: atom_id res chain seq x y z
N MET A 1 27.99 -2.93 -5.77
CA MET A 1 26.54 -3.01 -6.05
C MET A 1 25.81 -2.36 -4.89
N ASP A 2 24.76 -1.61 -5.18
CA ASP A 2 23.95 -0.91 -4.18
C ASP A 2 23.20 -1.91 -3.29
N ALA A 3 23.31 -1.76 -1.96
CA ALA A 3 22.68 -2.67 -1.00
C ALA A 3 21.14 -2.66 -1.10
N LEU A 4 20.54 -1.51 -1.42
CA LEU A 4 19.09 -1.40 -1.60
C LEU A 4 18.62 -2.12 -2.86
N ALA A 5 19.38 -2.03 -3.95
CA ALA A 5 19.09 -2.76 -5.19
C ALA A 5 19.09 -4.27 -4.95
N GLN A 6 20.11 -4.79 -4.25
CA GLN A 6 20.17 -6.21 -3.89
C GLN A 6 19.01 -6.65 -2.99
N LYS A 7 18.54 -5.76 -2.09
CA LYS A 7 17.38 -6.03 -1.24
C LYS A 7 16.11 -6.15 -2.08
N PHE A 8 15.95 -5.31 -3.09
CA PHE A 8 14.85 -5.41 -4.05
C PHE A 8 14.92 -6.65 -4.91
N ASP A 9 16.10 -7.02 -5.42
CA ASP A 9 16.28 -8.23 -6.21
C ASP A 9 15.83 -9.46 -5.41
N LYS A 10 16.23 -9.54 -4.13
CA LYS A 10 15.78 -10.60 -3.21
C LYS A 10 14.28 -10.56 -2.96
N ALA A 11 13.69 -9.38 -2.79
CA ALA A 11 12.25 -9.25 -2.58
C ALA A 11 11.47 -9.70 -3.83
N GLU A 12 11.93 -9.34 -5.01
CA GLU A 12 11.34 -9.75 -6.28
C GLU A 12 11.43 -11.27 -6.48
N GLU A 13 12.59 -11.88 -6.21
CA GLU A 13 12.74 -13.33 -6.21
C GLU A 13 11.82 -14.01 -5.18
N MET A 14 11.64 -13.41 -4.01
CA MET A 14 10.83 -13.96 -2.94
C MET A 14 9.36 -14.00 -3.32
N ILE A 15 8.79 -12.92 -3.89
CA ILE A 15 7.37 -12.86 -4.24
C ILE A 15 6.99 -13.84 -5.36
N GLN A 16 7.96 -14.26 -6.17
CA GLN A 16 7.76 -15.26 -7.23
C GLN A 16 7.58 -16.68 -6.68
N ARG A 17 8.15 -16.97 -5.50
CA ARG A 17 8.10 -18.30 -4.90
C ARG A 17 6.67 -18.69 -4.50
N PRO A 18 6.16 -19.86 -4.92
CA PRO A 18 4.84 -20.32 -4.49
C PRO A 18 4.71 -20.40 -2.96
N SER A 19 5.78 -20.78 -2.26
CA SER A 19 5.79 -20.85 -0.79
C SER A 19 5.50 -19.49 -0.12
N PHE A 20 5.95 -18.39 -0.73
CA PHE A 20 5.63 -17.05 -0.27
C PHE A 20 4.16 -16.74 -0.51
N ARG A 21 3.67 -16.97 -1.75
CA ARG A 21 2.29 -16.66 -2.16
C ARG A 21 1.23 -17.49 -1.43
N GLU A 22 1.60 -18.70 -1.01
CA GLU A 22 0.75 -19.62 -0.26
C GLU A 22 0.96 -19.53 1.27
N ASN A 23 1.77 -18.58 1.74
CA ASN A 23 2.06 -18.39 3.18
C ASN A 23 2.59 -19.65 3.88
N LYS A 24 3.30 -20.51 3.15
CA LYS A 24 3.84 -21.77 3.67
C LYS A 24 5.09 -21.51 4.51
N GLY A 25 5.17 -22.18 5.66
CA GLY A 25 6.34 -22.12 6.55
C GLY A 25 6.32 -20.98 7.57
N LEU A 26 5.21 -20.25 7.70
CA LEU A 26 5.07 -19.11 8.62
C LEU A 26 4.72 -19.47 10.07
N GLY A 27 4.60 -20.75 10.44
CA GLY A 27 4.40 -21.13 11.85
C GLY A 27 3.19 -20.47 12.53
N ASN A 28 2.05 -20.36 11.83
CA ASN A 28 0.83 -19.62 12.23
C ASN A 28 0.92 -18.08 12.19
N GLU A 29 1.97 -17.50 11.60
CA GLU A 29 2.04 -16.06 11.36
C GLU A 29 1.26 -15.62 10.10
N VAL A 30 0.87 -14.35 10.08
CA VAL A 30 0.21 -13.71 8.94
C VAL A 30 1.29 -13.27 7.95
N GLY A 31 1.11 -13.59 6.66
CA GLY A 31 2.08 -13.25 5.61
C GLY A 31 2.11 -11.78 5.22
N TYR A 32 2.52 -10.91 6.14
CA TYR A 32 2.85 -9.51 5.85
C TYR A 32 4.34 -9.26 6.10
N TYR A 33 4.93 -8.36 5.31
CA TYR A 33 6.36 -8.10 5.32
C TYR A 33 6.60 -6.59 5.26
N ILE A 34 7.62 -6.14 5.97
CA ILE A 34 8.04 -4.74 5.97
C ILE A 34 9.29 -4.62 5.11
N PHE A 35 9.27 -3.71 4.14
CA PHE A 35 10.43 -3.37 3.34
C PHE A 35 10.86 -1.95 3.70
N ASP A 36 11.82 -1.84 4.61
CA ASP A 36 12.42 -0.58 5.04
C ASP A 36 13.51 -0.08 4.07
N TYR A 37 13.65 1.24 3.96
CA TYR A 37 14.65 1.93 3.17
C TYR A 37 14.83 3.37 3.70
N ASP A 38 15.98 3.99 3.41
CA ASP A 38 16.25 5.37 3.78
C ASP A 38 15.41 6.34 2.93
N ALA A 39 14.88 7.39 3.55
CA ALA A 39 13.92 8.30 2.90
C ALA A 39 14.47 9.01 1.64
N ASP A 40 15.78 9.25 1.58
CA ASP A 40 16.46 9.81 0.41
C ASP A 40 16.45 8.87 -0.82
N ARG A 41 16.10 7.60 -0.63
CA ARG A 41 15.96 6.57 -1.67
C ARG A 41 14.54 6.42 -2.20
N GLU A 42 13.59 7.23 -1.76
CA GLU A 42 12.16 7.15 -2.15
C GLU A 42 11.96 7.13 -3.67
N LEU A 43 12.66 7.98 -4.41
CA LEU A 43 12.52 8.04 -5.87
C LEU A 43 12.91 6.70 -6.52
N TYR A 44 13.99 6.08 -6.06
CA TYR A 44 14.44 4.78 -6.54
C TYR A 44 13.45 3.66 -6.20
N VAL A 45 12.93 3.66 -4.97
CA VAL A 45 11.92 2.69 -4.51
C VAL A 45 10.65 2.78 -5.35
N ARG A 46 10.19 4.00 -5.62
CA ARG A 46 9.03 4.29 -6.48
C ARG A 46 9.19 3.71 -7.87
N GLU A 47 10.35 3.93 -8.50
CA GLU A 47 10.67 3.37 -9.81
C GLU A 47 10.74 1.85 -9.79
N ARG A 48 11.30 1.26 -8.72
CA ARG A 48 11.45 -0.19 -8.61
C ARG A 48 10.13 -0.91 -8.41
N ILE A 49 9.23 -0.38 -7.59
CA ILE A 49 7.87 -0.89 -7.42
C ILE A 49 7.12 -0.87 -8.76
N GLU A 50 7.22 0.24 -9.50
CA GLU A 50 6.55 0.38 -10.79
C GLU A 50 7.12 -0.59 -11.82
N TYR A 51 8.44 -0.81 -11.83
CA TYR A 51 9.06 -1.84 -12.66
C TYR A 51 8.50 -3.22 -12.34
N ILE A 52 8.44 -3.61 -11.06
CA ILE A 52 8.03 -4.96 -10.65
C ILE A 52 6.58 -5.20 -11.09
N LYS A 53 5.71 -4.19 -10.89
CA LYS A 53 4.33 -4.20 -11.34
C LYS A 53 4.25 -4.41 -12.86
N LYS A 54 4.91 -3.56 -13.66
CA LYS A 54 4.89 -3.65 -15.14
C LYS A 54 5.45 -4.97 -15.66
N LYS A 55 6.50 -5.48 -15.04
CA LYS A 55 7.10 -6.77 -15.39
C LYS A 55 6.11 -7.90 -15.15
N ASN A 56 5.44 -7.91 -14.01
CA ASN A 56 4.40 -8.91 -13.72
C ASN A 56 3.18 -8.77 -14.66
N GLU A 57 2.75 -7.55 -14.99
CA GLU A 57 1.68 -7.31 -15.98
C GLU A 57 2.01 -7.87 -17.36
N SER A 58 3.27 -7.78 -17.78
CA SER A 58 3.77 -8.27 -19.08
C SER A 58 4.18 -9.75 -19.07
N SER A 59 4.14 -10.40 -17.91
CA SER A 59 4.50 -11.80 -17.73
C SER A 59 3.28 -12.72 -17.85
N ASN A 60 3.54 -14.02 -18.03
CA ASN A 60 2.53 -15.08 -17.91
C ASN A 60 2.47 -15.66 -16.49
N ASP A 61 2.83 -14.86 -15.47
CA ASP A 61 2.74 -15.27 -14.07
C ASP A 61 1.29 -15.63 -13.70
N ASP A 62 1.12 -16.63 -12.84
CA ASP A 62 -0.19 -17.10 -12.35
C ASP A 62 -0.75 -16.24 -11.21
N PHE A 63 -0.12 -15.09 -10.93
CA PHE A 63 -0.53 -14.11 -9.93
C PHE A 63 -0.33 -12.68 -10.44
N LYS A 64 -0.96 -11.71 -9.76
CA LYS A 64 -0.83 -10.29 -10.06
C LYS A 64 -0.13 -9.51 -8.94
N VAL A 65 0.74 -8.58 -9.30
CA VAL A 65 1.27 -7.58 -8.39
C VAL A 65 0.34 -6.37 -8.42
N VAL A 66 -0.27 -6.06 -7.28
CA VAL A 66 -1.16 -4.90 -7.12
C VAL A 66 -0.55 -3.93 -6.13
N VAL A 67 -0.54 -2.64 -6.49
CA VAL A 67 0.05 -1.58 -5.67
C VAL A 67 -1.07 -0.66 -5.21
N PHE A 68 -1.21 -0.51 -3.89
CA PHE A 68 -2.12 0.42 -3.26
C PHE A 68 -1.33 1.51 -2.55
N ASP A 69 -1.54 2.76 -2.95
CA ASP A 69 -1.01 3.90 -2.22
C ASP A 69 -2.06 4.40 -1.21
N LEU A 70 -1.74 4.33 0.08
CA LEU A 70 -2.65 4.72 1.15
C LEU A 70 -3.00 6.21 1.09
N TYR A 71 -2.08 7.07 0.65
CA TYR A 71 -2.36 8.50 0.52
C TYR A 71 -3.42 8.75 -0.55
N GLU A 72 -3.22 8.17 -1.74
CA GLU A 72 -4.19 8.27 -2.84
C GLU A 72 -5.56 7.68 -2.47
N ILE A 73 -5.59 6.53 -1.79
CA ILE A 73 -6.84 5.92 -1.32
C ILE A 73 -7.56 6.86 -0.36
N ILE A 74 -6.84 7.45 0.61
CA ILE A 74 -7.44 8.39 1.56
C ILE A 74 -8.00 9.60 0.82
N ILE A 75 -7.22 10.21 -0.08
CA ILE A 75 -7.65 11.37 -0.86
C ILE A 75 -8.88 11.06 -1.72
N ASP A 76 -8.91 9.91 -2.41
CA ASP A 76 -10.05 9.48 -3.22
C ASP A 76 -11.31 9.26 -2.36
N ILE A 77 -11.19 8.65 -1.18
CA ILE A 77 -12.31 8.50 -0.24
C ILE A 77 -12.81 9.86 0.25
N LEU A 78 -11.91 10.78 0.60
CA LEU A 78 -12.25 12.14 1.04
C LEU A 78 -12.99 12.91 -0.07
N ASN A 79 -12.51 12.82 -1.30
CA ASN A 79 -13.13 13.43 -2.48
C ASN A 79 -14.52 12.85 -2.76
N LYS A 80 -14.66 11.52 -2.82
CA LYS A 80 -15.94 10.84 -3.07
C LYS A 80 -17.01 11.16 -2.02
N LYS A 81 -16.59 11.51 -0.80
CA LYS A 81 -17.48 11.92 0.30
C LYS A 81 -17.70 13.43 0.39
N GLY A 82 -17.11 14.25 -0.49
CA GLY A 82 -17.21 15.71 -0.46
C GLY A 82 -16.66 16.30 0.85
N TYR A 83 -15.60 15.68 1.37
CA TYR A 83 -15.03 15.98 2.68
C TYR A 83 -13.62 16.57 2.59
N LEU A 84 -12.97 16.48 1.43
CA LEU A 84 -11.61 16.99 1.25
C LEU A 84 -11.57 18.51 1.45
N GLU A 85 -12.52 19.24 0.85
CA GLU A 85 -12.63 20.69 0.96
C GLU A 85 -12.86 21.12 2.42
N LYS A 86 -13.71 20.37 3.13
CA LYS A 86 -13.99 20.60 4.56
C LYS A 86 -12.74 20.37 5.42
N CYS A 87 -11.86 19.44 5.04
CA CYS A 87 -10.60 19.23 5.75
C CYS A 87 -9.71 20.48 5.65
N PHE A 88 -9.62 21.12 4.48
CA PHE A 88 -8.85 22.36 4.32
C PHE A 88 -9.42 23.51 5.16
N GLU A 89 -10.74 23.64 5.23
CA GLU A 89 -11.39 24.65 6.08
C GLU A 89 -11.16 24.37 7.58
N PHE A 90 -11.27 23.11 7.99
CA PHE A 90 -11.02 22.72 9.38
C PHE A 90 -9.56 22.86 9.77
N GLU A 91 -8.61 22.61 8.87
CA GLU A 91 -7.19 22.79 9.16
C GLU A 91 -6.87 24.24 9.48
N LYS A 92 -7.36 25.17 8.64
CA LYS A 92 -7.17 26.63 8.82
C LYS A 92 -7.76 27.15 10.13
N THR A 93 -8.89 26.59 10.57
CA THR A 93 -9.67 27.13 11.69
C THR A 93 -9.44 26.39 13.01
N LYS A 94 -9.04 25.12 12.96
CA LYS A 94 -8.98 24.22 14.13
C LYS A 94 -7.67 23.46 14.27
N GLY A 95 -6.75 23.63 13.33
CA GLY A 95 -5.44 23.00 13.33
C GLY A 95 -5.46 21.53 12.90
N PHE A 96 -4.25 21.01 12.65
CA PHE A 96 -4.00 19.69 12.10
C PHE A 96 -4.57 18.55 12.96
N ASP A 97 -4.42 18.61 14.29
CA ASP A 97 -4.88 17.56 15.21
C ASP A 97 -6.40 17.30 15.14
N ARG A 98 -7.19 18.33 14.82
CA ARG A 98 -8.64 18.18 14.67
C ARG A 98 -8.98 17.50 13.36
N VAL A 99 -8.24 17.82 12.30
CA VAL A 99 -8.41 17.22 10.97
C VAL A 99 -8.05 15.74 11.00
N THR A 100 -6.92 15.37 11.61
CA THR A 100 -6.49 13.95 11.70
C THR A 100 -7.51 13.09 12.45
N LYS A 101 -8.07 13.58 13.56
CA LYS A 101 -9.17 12.89 14.28
C LYS A 101 -10.42 12.75 13.43
N SER A 102 -10.83 13.81 12.73
CA SER A 102 -12.01 13.77 11.85
C SER A 102 -11.84 12.79 10.70
N ILE A 103 -10.66 12.77 10.06
CA ILE A 103 -10.32 11.82 8.99
C ILE A 103 -10.31 10.40 9.54
N GLY A 104 -9.64 10.16 10.68
CA GLY A 104 -9.58 8.83 11.30
C GLY A 104 -10.96 8.25 11.61
N ASN A 105 -11.86 9.07 12.17
CA ASN A 105 -13.24 8.67 12.43
C ASN A 105 -14.01 8.36 11.14
N MET A 106 -13.83 9.18 10.11
CA MET A 106 -14.53 9.04 8.84
C MET A 106 -14.08 7.80 8.04
N LEU A 107 -12.78 7.50 8.06
CA LEU A 107 -12.19 6.31 7.45
C LEU A 107 -12.51 5.03 8.22
N ARG A 108 -12.92 5.16 9.49
CA ARG A 108 -13.27 4.06 10.39
C ARG A 108 -12.15 3.03 10.49
N ILE A 109 -10.91 3.52 10.63
CA ILE A 109 -9.67 2.72 10.52
C ILE A 109 -9.67 1.51 11.48
N THR A 110 -10.27 1.65 12.66
CA THR A 110 -10.33 0.60 13.69
C THR A 110 -11.58 -0.29 13.62
N ALA A 111 -12.50 -0.03 12.69
CA ALA A 111 -13.74 -0.78 12.56
C ALA A 111 -13.60 -1.93 11.55
N ALA A 112 -14.43 -2.96 11.70
CA ALA A 112 -14.48 -4.12 10.80
C ALA A 112 -14.82 -3.74 9.35
N ASP A 113 -15.44 -2.58 9.14
CA ASP A 113 -15.84 -2.01 7.86
C ASP A 113 -15.02 -0.75 7.50
N SER A 114 -13.74 -0.75 7.87
CA SER A 114 -12.77 0.25 7.44
C SER A 114 -12.81 0.46 5.92
N LEU A 115 -12.96 1.72 5.51
CA LEU A 115 -13.11 2.08 4.09
C LEU A 115 -11.85 1.74 3.29
N ILE A 116 -10.68 1.85 3.92
CA ILE A 116 -9.39 1.49 3.31
C ILE A 116 -9.31 -0.03 3.10
N VAL A 117 -9.63 -0.80 4.14
CA VAL A 117 -9.57 -2.27 4.08
C VAL A 117 -10.53 -2.81 3.04
N ASN A 118 -11.77 -2.30 3.01
CA ASN A 118 -12.75 -2.70 2.00
C ASN A 118 -12.30 -2.32 0.59
N HIS A 119 -11.77 -1.10 0.40
CA HIS A 119 -11.23 -0.68 -0.90
C HIS A 119 -10.12 -1.62 -1.39
N ILE A 120 -9.16 -1.97 -0.52
CA ILE A 120 -8.08 -2.91 -0.88
C ILE A 120 -8.65 -4.29 -1.21
N LYS A 121 -9.55 -4.83 -0.39
CA LYS A 121 -10.18 -6.14 -0.62
C LYS A 121 -10.94 -6.20 -1.93
N ASP A 122 -11.80 -5.22 -2.20
CA ASP A 122 -12.68 -5.19 -3.37
C ASP A 122 -11.89 -5.00 -4.69
N ASN A 123 -10.67 -4.49 -4.61
CA ASN A 123 -9.80 -4.25 -5.76
C ASN A 123 -8.57 -5.19 -5.81
N THR A 124 -8.52 -6.20 -4.95
CA THR A 124 -7.47 -7.24 -4.97
C THR A 124 -8.02 -8.51 -5.63
N PRO A 125 -7.43 -8.98 -6.74
CA PRO A 125 -7.83 -10.25 -7.34
C PRO A 125 -7.34 -11.45 -6.50
N ASP A 126 -7.98 -12.61 -6.64
CA ASP A 126 -7.74 -13.81 -5.81
C ASP A 126 -6.26 -14.20 -5.66
N LYS A 127 -5.52 -14.19 -6.78
CA LYS A 127 -4.09 -14.51 -6.81
C LYS A 127 -3.28 -13.24 -6.93
N ALA A 128 -3.05 -12.56 -5.81
CA ALA A 128 -2.31 -11.32 -5.79
C ALA A 128 -1.19 -11.28 -4.74
N VAL A 129 -0.12 -10.58 -5.08
CA VAL A 129 0.83 -10.03 -4.12
C VAL A 129 0.54 -8.54 -4.03
N VAL A 130 0.19 -8.08 -2.83
CA VAL A 130 -0.21 -6.70 -2.58
C VAL A 130 0.95 -5.90 -2.00
N PHE A 131 1.32 -4.82 -2.67
CA PHE A 131 2.25 -3.82 -2.15
C PHE A 131 1.44 -2.64 -1.62
N ILE A 132 1.71 -2.25 -0.37
CA ILE A 132 1.10 -1.08 0.26
C ILE A 132 2.18 0.00 0.37
N THR A 133 1.92 1.16 -0.22
CA THR A 133 2.79 2.34 -0.17
C THR A 133 2.07 3.51 0.50
N GLY A 134 2.79 4.58 0.79
CA GLY A 134 2.22 5.84 1.29
C GLY A 134 3.09 6.99 0.83
N LYS A 135 3.22 7.15 -0.48
CA LYS A 135 4.17 8.09 -1.10
C LYS A 135 3.82 9.52 -0.68
N GLN A 136 4.84 10.28 -0.27
CA GLN A 136 4.82 11.74 -0.23
C GLN A 136 5.41 12.32 -1.52
#